data_AF-A0A220S366-F1
#
_entry.id   AF-A0A220S366-F1
#
_cell.length_a   1.000
_cell.length_b   1.000
_cell.length_c   1.000
_cell.angle_alpha   90.00
_cell.angle_beta   90.00
_cell.angle_gamma   90.00
#
_symmetry.space_group_name_H-M   'P 1'
#
loop_
_entity.id
_entity.type
_entity.pdbx_description
1 polymer ?
#
loop_
_entity_poly.entity_id
_entity_poly.type
_entity_poly.pdbx_seq_one_letter_code
_entity_poly.pdbx_strand_id
1 'polypeptide(L)'
;MIIIMQKQAGEAAVARVTEFIRSKGLQEHISQGEERTIIGAVGDERVFLPNELENLPEVERVVRVLNAWKTISRETQAESSVIHVRGVAFGGAKMLDITSKPENAKHADAVFLDPFYLSARPYAEVDTGSEKQQIQTMQAELARLHESGRPALVRIRDVRQIESALAAEADILYLGGELMANRVLQDEVGRLNTPVVLCKDKHHRVDDWLAAAEHIARRGNRLVILGEAGTLSFEPEHVYRLDVDAVVRVHKETYLPVITNITQLWHNDMPQEILYRLAAAAGVNGVISSLG
;
A
#
# COMPACT_ATOMS: atom_id res chain seq x y z
N MET A 1 -18.02 12.61 -11.94
CA MET A 1 -18.44 12.56 -10.52
C MET A 1 -19.91 12.89 -10.50
N ILE A 2 -20.69 12.28 -9.62
CA ILE A 2 -22.13 12.52 -9.53
C ILE A 2 -22.42 13.25 -8.21
N ILE A 3 -22.91 14.47 -8.31
CA ILE A 3 -23.34 15.29 -7.18
C ILE A 3 -24.86 15.21 -7.11
N ILE A 4 -25.38 14.80 -5.96
CA ILE A 4 -26.81 14.67 -5.72
C ILE A 4 -27.21 15.85 -4.83
N MET A 5 -28.12 16.69 -5.33
CA MET A 5 -28.65 17.84 -4.58
C MET A 5 -29.78 17.37 -3.65
N GLN A 6 -30.07 18.14 -2.60
CA GLN A 6 -31.24 17.91 -1.74
C GLN A 6 -32.56 18.12 -2.51
N LYS A 7 -33.66 17.53 -2.02
CA LYS A 7 -35.00 17.60 -2.68
C LYS A 7 -35.44 19.03 -3.01
N GLN A 8 -35.16 19.97 -2.10
CA GLN A 8 -35.61 21.37 -2.22
C GLN A 8 -34.48 22.31 -2.63
N ALA A 9 -33.43 21.78 -3.28
CA ALA A 9 -32.30 22.59 -3.69
C ALA A 9 -32.75 23.67 -4.67
N GLY A 10 -32.53 24.93 -4.32
CA GLY A 10 -32.86 26.08 -5.16
C GLY A 10 -31.90 26.25 -6.33
N GLU A 11 -32.32 27.02 -7.34
CA GLU A 11 -31.47 27.32 -8.50
C GLU A 11 -30.13 27.97 -8.11
N ALA A 12 -30.13 28.79 -7.06
CA ALA A 12 -28.92 29.41 -6.54
C ALA A 12 -27.91 28.37 -6.01
N ALA A 13 -28.38 27.26 -5.43
CA ALA A 13 -27.51 26.19 -4.96
C ALA A 13 -26.90 25.41 -6.12
N VAL A 14 -27.72 25.07 -7.11
CA VAL A 14 -27.27 24.44 -8.36
C VAL A 14 -26.23 25.33 -9.04
N ALA A 15 -26.48 26.63 -9.16
CA ALA A 15 -25.53 27.58 -9.73
C ALA A 15 -24.18 27.58 -8.98
N ARG A 16 -24.18 27.61 -7.64
CA ARG A 16 -22.94 27.53 -6.84
C ARG A 16 -22.14 26.26 -7.13
N VAL A 17 -22.81 25.10 -7.17
CA VAL A 17 -22.14 23.82 -7.45
C VAL A 17 -21.55 23.81 -8.86
N THR A 18 -22.31 24.26 -9.85
CA THR A 18 -21.85 24.30 -11.25
C THR A 18 -20.70 25.29 -11.46
N GLU A 19 -20.74 26.45 -10.80
CA GLU A 19 -19.63 27.40 -10.80
C GLU A 19 -18.38 26.79 -10.16
N PHE A 20 -18.52 26.07 -9.05
CA PHE A 20 -17.40 25.40 -8.41
C PHE A 20 -16.80 24.29 -9.31
N ILE A 21 -17.65 23.51 -10.00
CA ILE A 21 -17.22 22.53 -11.00
C ILE A 21 -16.39 23.21 -12.10
N ARG A 22 -16.91 24.30 -12.68
CA ARG A 22 -16.23 25.06 -13.74
C ARG A 22 -14.93 25.72 -13.26
N SER A 23 -14.88 26.16 -11.99
CA SER A 23 -13.69 26.79 -11.39
C SER A 23 -12.47 25.86 -11.35
N LYS A 24 -12.69 24.54 -11.39
CA LYS A 24 -11.62 23.53 -11.48
C LYS A 24 -11.39 23.02 -12.90
N GLY A 25 -12.03 23.63 -13.89
CA GLY A 25 -11.87 23.27 -15.31
C GLY A 25 -12.67 22.05 -15.75
N LEU A 26 -13.70 21.64 -15.00
CA LEU A 26 -14.61 20.57 -15.40
C LEU A 26 -15.88 21.13 -16.04
N GLN A 27 -16.56 20.29 -16.82
CA GLN A 27 -17.88 20.59 -17.38
C GLN A 27 -18.96 19.96 -16.50
N GLU A 28 -20.09 20.64 -16.34
CA GLU A 28 -21.25 20.12 -15.66
C GLU A 28 -22.30 19.57 -16.64
N HIS A 29 -23.05 18.56 -16.20
CA HIS A 29 -24.27 18.11 -16.84
C HIS A 29 -25.37 18.01 -15.79
N ILE A 30 -26.41 18.83 -15.93
CA ILE A 30 -27.50 18.91 -14.95
C ILE A 30 -28.66 18.03 -15.44
N SER A 31 -29.12 17.14 -14.58
CA SER A 31 -30.33 16.34 -14.75
C SER A 31 -31.32 16.73 -13.67
N GLN A 32 -32.33 17.51 -14.05
CA GLN A 32 -33.45 17.86 -13.17
C GLN A 32 -34.50 16.74 -13.23
N GLY A 33 -34.54 15.91 -12.18
CA GLY A 33 -35.58 14.91 -12.01
C GLY A 33 -36.77 15.43 -11.20
N GLU A 34 -37.87 14.70 -11.20
CA GLU A 34 -39.07 15.03 -10.42
C GLU A 34 -38.80 15.08 -8.90
N GLU A 35 -37.90 14.22 -8.42
CA GLU A 35 -37.59 14.08 -6.99
C GLU A 35 -36.27 14.74 -6.58
N ARG A 36 -35.30 14.83 -7.49
CA ARG A 36 -33.94 15.31 -7.21
C ARG A 36 -33.29 15.92 -8.44
N THR A 37 -32.47 16.95 -8.21
CA THR A 37 -31.51 17.42 -9.20
C THR A 37 -30.18 16.69 -9.02
N ILE A 38 -29.65 16.16 -10.11
CA ILE A 38 -28.34 15.49 -10.16
C ILE A 38 -27.42 16.33 -11.06
N ILE A 39 -26.19 16.54 -10.62
CA ILE A 39 -25.18 17.27 -11.38
C ILE A 39 -24.01 16.31 -11.64
N GLY A 40 -23.76 15.99 -12.89
CA GLY A 40 -22.56 15.26 -13.32
C GLY A 40 -21.41 16.23 -13.56
N ALA A 41 -20.27 16.02 -12.89
CA ALA A 41 -19.00 16.65 -13.23
C ALA A 41 -18.24 15.77 -14.23
N VAL A 42 -18.02 16.28 -15.43
CA VAL A 42 -17.37 15.63 -16.58
C VAL A 42 -15.96 16.20 -16.76
N GLY A 43 -14.97 15.32 -16.77
CA GLY A 43 -13.54 15.66 -16.79
C GLY A 43 -12.76 14.87 -15.73
N ASP A 44 -11.56 15.33 -15.39
CA ASP A 44 -10.74 14.68 -14.36
C ASP A 44 -11.22 15.07 -12.94
N GLU A 45 -12.20 14.35 -12.42
CA GLU A 45 -12.81 14.61 -11.10
C GLU A 45 -11.87 14.40 -9.90
N ARG A 46 -10.65 13.88 -10.13
CA ARG A 46 -9.63 13.70 -9.07
C ARG A 46 -9.06 15.03 -8.56
N VAL A 47 -9.39 16.15 -9.22
CA VAL A 47 -9.07 17.51 -8.74
C VAL A 47 -9.91 17.95 -7.54
N PHE A 48 -11.03 17.27 -7.28
CA PHE A 48 -11.89 17.51 -6.12
C PHE A 48 -11.62 16.48 -5.03
N LEU A 49 -11.71 16.89 -3.76
CA LEU A 49 -12.07 16.00 -2.65
C LEU A 49 -13.60 15.99 -2.52
N PRO A 50 -14.27 14.84 -2.33
CA PRO A 50 -15.73 14.78 -2.28
C PRO A 50 -16.32 15.74 -1.24
N ASN A 51 -15.67 15.82 -0.07
CA ASN A 51 -16.07 16.71 1.02
C ASN A 51 -16.08 18.21 0.64
N GLU A 52 -15.28 18.66 -0.33
CA GLU A 52 -15.34 20.05 -0.79
C GLU A 52 -16.69 20.39 -1.42
N LEU A 53 -17.27 19.43 -2.15
CA LEU A 53 -18.59 19.56 -2.76
C LEU A 53 -19.70 19.26 -1.76
N GLU A 54 -19.54 18.27 -0.88
CA GLU A 54 -20.54 17.92 0.15
C GLU A 54 -20.74 19.03 1.18
N ASN A 55 -19.72 19.87 1.42
CA ASN A 55 -19.84 21.03 2.30
C ASN A 55 -20.59 22.22 1.66
N LEU A 56 -20.91 22.16 0.37
CA LEU A 56 -21.70 23.21 -0.26
C LEU A 56 -23.16 23.13 0.19
N PRO A 57 -23.84 24.27 0.42
CA PRO A 57 -25.24 24.26 0.83
C PRO A 57 -26.13 23.52 -0.16
N GLU A 58 -27.04 22.70 0.38
CA GLU A 58 -28.05 21.94 -0.36
C GLU A 58 -27.49 20.80 -1.24
N VAL A 59 -26.21 20.44 -1.07
CA VAL A 59 -25.67 19.16 -1.55
C VAL A 59 -26.07 18.06 -0.57
N GLU A 60 -26.59 16.94 -1.08
CA GLU A 60 -27.01 15.78 -0.28
C GLU A 60 -25.87 14.78 -0.14
N ARG A 61 -25.20 14.45 -1.25
CA ARG A 61 -24.06 13.53 -1.29
C ARG A 61 -23.28 13.65 -2.60
N VAL A 62 -22.04 13.20 -2.59
CA VAL A 62 -21.18 13.17 -3.77
C VAL A 62 -20.65 11.75 -3.98
N VAL A 63 -20.84 11.24 -5.20
CA VAL A 63 -20.40 9.90 -5.60
C VAL A 63 -19.29 10.03 -6.64
N ARG A 64 -18.10 9.52 -6.33
CA ARG A 64 -17.03 9.37 -7.31
C ARG A 64 -17.41 8.30 -8.34
N VAL A 65 -17.10 8.57 -9.60
CA VAL A 65 -17.22 7.62 -10.70
C VAL A 65 -15.85 7.07 -11.06
N LEU A 66 -14.81 7.90 -10.98
CA LEU A 66 -13.44 7.49 -11.25
C LEU A 66 -12.71 7.09 -9.96
N ASN A 67 -11.86 6.07 -10.07
CA ASN A 67 -10.92 5.69 -9.02
C ASN A 67 -9.95 6.84 -8.71
N ALA A 68 -9.49 6.93 -7.45
CA ALA A 68 -8.53 7.96 -7.05
C ALA A 68 -7.12 7.73 -7.65
N TRP A 69 -6.84 6.51 -8.12
CA TRP A 69 -5.58 6.07 -8.69
C TRP A 69 -5.72 5.80 -10.20
N LYS A 70 -4.89 6.43 -11.01
CA LYS A 70 -4.84 6.18 -12.47
C LYS A 70 -3.55 5.50 -12.86
N THR A 71 -2.42 5.96 -12.33
CA THR A 71 -1.09 5.51 -12.74
C THR A 71 -0.90 4.03 -12.47
N ILE A 72 -1.38 3.53 -11.33
CA ILE A 72 -1.25 2.12 -10.92
C ILE A 72 -2.44 1.23 -11.34
N SER A 73 -3.46 1.80 -11.97
CA SER A 73 -4.72 1.11 -12.29
C SER A 73 -4.58 0.14 -13.46
N ARG A 74 -5.32 -0.97 -13.41
CA ARG A 74 -5.47 -1.86 -14.57
C ARG A 74 -6.16 -1.22 -15.76
N GLU A 75 -6.97 -0.19 -15.53
CA GLU A 75 -7.58 0.60 -16.61
C GLU A 75 -6.50 1.29 -17.47
N THR A 76 -5.38 1.67 -16.86
CA THR A 76 -4.24 2.29 -17.56
C THR A 76 -3.29 1.23 -18.14
N GLN A 77 -3.10 0.11 -17.45
CA GLN A 77 -2.26 -0.99 -17.89
C GLN A 77 -2.89 -2.32 -17.50
N ALA A 78 -3.41 -3.05 -18.49
CA ALA A 78 -4.11 -4.32 -18.24
C ALA A 78 -3.19 -5.41 -17.69
N GLU A 79 -1.96 -5.52 -18.22
CA GLU A 79 -0.99 -6.54 -17.88
C GLU A 79 -0.33 -6.30 -16.52
N SER A 80 -0.20 -7.34 -15.71
CA SER A 80 0.50 -7.27 -14.42
C SER A 80 1.96 -6.86 -14.60
N SER A 81 2.48 -5.99 -13.73
CA SER A 81 3.90 -5.64 -13.73
C SER A 81 4.74 -6.69 -13.00
N VAL A 82 6.01 -6.77 -13.39
CA VAL A 82 7.00 -7.63 -12.75
C VAL A 82 8.23 -6.78 -12.43
N ILE A 83 8.63 -6.77 -11.16
CA ILE A 83 9.81 -6.05 -10.68
C ILE A 83 10.93 -7.07 -10.48
N HIS A 84 12.02 -6.91 -11.22
CA HIS A 84 13.17 -7.81 -11.15
C HIS A 84 14.22 -7.23 -10.21
N VAL A 85 14.60 -8.00 -9.20
CA VAL A 85 15.59 -7.60 -8.19
C VAL A 85 16.56 -8.76 -8.02
N ARG A 86 17.83 -8.54 -8.39
CA ARG A 86 18.87 -9.59 -8.38
C ARG A 86 18.46 -10.89 -9.10
N GLY A 87 17.71 -10.76 -10.19
CA GLY A 87 17.21 -11.90 -10.97
C GLY A 87 15.93 -12.55 -10.44
N VAL A 88 15.44 -12.16 -9.26
CA VAL A 88 14.17 -12.62 -8.70
C VAL A 88 13.03 -11.73 -9.20
N ALA A 89 11.94 -12.35 -9.66
CA ALA A 89 10.81 -11.68 -10.30
C ALA A 89 9.63 -11.50 -9.33
N PHE A 90 9.50 -10.33 -8.71
CA PHE A 90 8.33 -9.95 -7.91
C PHE A 90 7.15 -9.61 -8.82
N GLY A 91 6.06 -10.37 -8.73
CA GLY A 91 4.93 -10.26 -9.67
C GLY A 91 4.94 -11.31 -10.78
N GLY A 92 5.94 -12.20 -10.80
CA GLY A 92 6.01 -13.29 -11.76
C GLY A 92 4.96 -14.39 -11.53
N ALA A 93 4.99 -15.43 -12.39
CA ALA A 93 4.07 -16.56 -12.31
C ALA A 93 4.30 -17.45 -11.08
N LYS A 94 5.54 -17.50 -10.57
CA LYS A 94 5.89 -18.20 -9.33
C LYS A 94 5.56 -17.30 -8.14
N MET A 95 4.83 -17.83 -7.16
CA MET A 95 4.74 -17.22 -5.84
C MET A 95 6.07 -17.38 -5.10
N LEU A 96 6.66 -16.26 -4.66
CA LEU A 96 7.94 -16.23 -3.97
C LEU A 96 7.82 -16.64 -2.51
N ASP A 97 8.75 -17.46 -2.03
CA ASP A 97 8.95 -17.70 -0.61
C ASP A 97 9.97 -16.70 -0.04
N ILE A 98 9.53 -15.87 0.89
CA ILE A 98 10.34 -14.81 1.50
C ILE A 98 10.50 -15.15 2.98
N THR A 99 11.71 -15.47 3.40
CA THR A 99 11.93 -15.84 4.81
C THR A 99 12.19 -14.61 5.67
N SER A 100 11.61 -14.57 6.87
CA SER A 100 11.98 -13.61 7.91
C SER A 100 13.11 -14.13 8.81
N LYS A 101 13.67 -15.30 8.51
CA LYS A 101 14.75 -15.97 9.24
C LYS A 101 15.99 -16.04 8.34
N PRO A 102 16.96 -15.12 8.47
CA PRO A 102 18.11 -15.05 7.57
C PRO A 102 18.99 -16.31 7.56
N GLU A 103 18.93 -17.14 8.61
CA GLU A 103 19.53 -18.47 8.66
C GLU A 103 18.92 -19.44 7.64
N ASN A 104 17.63 -19.28 7.31
CA ASN A 104 16.89 -20.08 6.33
C ASN A 104 17.01 -19.50 4.92
N ALA A 105 17.76 -18.42 4.72
CA ALA A 105 17.91 -17.76 3.42
C ALA A 105 18.24 -18.78 2.31
N LYS A 106 19.03 -19.81 2.61
CA LYS A 106 19.42 -20.88 1.67
C LYS A 106 18.27 -21.57 0.92
N HIS A 107 17.06 -21.56 1.49
CA HIS A 107 15.88 -22.23 0.95
C HIS A 107 14.80 -21.25 0.46
N ALA A 108 15.02 -19.94 0.61
CA ALA A 108 14.07 -18.90 0.21
C ALA A 108 14.50 -18.18 -1.07
N ASP A 109 13.52 -17.56 -1.73
CA ASP A 109 13.73 -16.72 -2.92
C ASP A 109 14.24 -15.32 -2.55
N ALA A 110 13.80 -14.80 -1.40
CA ALA A 110 14.22 -13.50 -0.86
C ALA A 110 14.22 -13.54 0.67
N VAL A 111 14.77 -12.49 1.28
CA VAL A 111 14.84 -12.36 2.74
C VAL A 111 14.20 -11.06 3.19
N PHE A 112 13.36 -11.12 4.23
CA PHE A 112 12.84 -9.95 4.93
C PHE A 112 13.73 -9.66 6.14
N LEU A 113 14.25 -8.44 6.21
CA LEU A 113 15.11 -7.96 7.29
C LEU A 113 14.46 -6.79 8.01
N ASP A 114 14.59 -6.80 9.33
CA ASP A 114 14.05 -5.75 10.19
C ASP A 114 15.13 -5.16 11.13
N PRO A 115 16.17 -4.52 10.56
CA PRO A 115 17.34 -4.08 11.32
C PRO A 115 17.04 -2.94 12.30
N PHE A 116 15.97 -2.19 12.06
CA PHE A 116 15.52 -1.08 12.91
C PHE A 116 14.37 -1.48 13.84
N TYR A 117 14.27 -2.76 14.18
CA TYR A 117 13.22 -3.25 15.07
C TYR A 117 13.30 -2.59 16.45
N LEU A 118 12.14 -2.14 16.93
CA LEU A 118 11.96 -1.65 18.29
C LEU A 118 10.83 -2.44 18.92
N SER A 119 11.06 -2.94 20.14
CA SER A 119 10.04 -3.64 20.90
C SER A 119 8.94 -2.69 21.33
N ALA A 120 7.69 -3.10 21.13
CA ALA A 120 6.52 -2.40 21.69
C ALA A 120 6.41 -2.56 23.22
N ARG A 121 7.15 -3.49 23.82
CA ARG A 121 7.18 -3.71 25.26
C ARG A 121 8.15 -2.69 25.89
N PRO A 122 7.68 -1.79 26.77
CA PRO A 122 8.50 -0.70 27.30
C PRO A 122 9.68 -1.18 28.16
N TYR A 123 9.61 -2.41 28.68
CA TYR A 123 10.64 -3.02 29.51
C TYR A 123 11.42 -4.12 28.79
N ALA A 124 11.28 -4.25 27.47
CA ALA A 124 12.13 -5.17 26.74
C ALA A 124 13.54 -4.61 26.67
N GLU A 125 14.50 -5.43 27.08
CA GLU A 125 15.90 -5.18 26.78
C GLU A 125 16.11 -5.46 25.29
N VAL A 126 16.14 -4.40 24.49
CA VAL A 126 16.52 -4.49 23.08
C VAL A 126 17.92 -3.92 22.97
N ASP A 127 18.91 -4.78 22.83
CA ASP A 127 20.25 -4.34 22.45
C ASP A 127 20.21 -3.93 20.98
N THR A 128 20.04 -2.63 20.77
CA THR A 128 20.02 -2.03 19.44
C THR A 128 21.42 -1.62 18.99
N GLY A 129 22.46 -1.76 19.83
CA GLY A 129 23.78 -1.20 19.55
C GLY A 129 23.74 0.30 19.18
N SER A 130 24.87 0.84 18.73
CA SER A 130 24.89 2.17 18.10
C SER A 130 24.34 2.12 16.67
N GLU A 131 23.80 3.22 16.16
CA GLU A 131 23.34 3.34 14.76
C GLU A 131 24.43 2.90 13.77
N LYS A 132 25.69 3.26 14.02
CA LYS A 132 26.82 2.82 13.21
C LYS A 132 26.98 1.30 13.19
N GLN A 133 26.83 0.63 14.33
CA GLN A 133 26.90 -0.83 14.42
C GLN A 133 25.72 -1.48 13.71
N GLN A 134 24.51 -0.92 13.82
CA GLN A 134 23.34 -1.41 13.08
C GLN A 134 23.59 -1.37 11.56
N ILE A 135 24.12 -0.26 11.05
CA ILE A 135 24.44 -0.09 9.63
C ILE A 135 25.49 -1.11 9.19
N GLN A 136 26.56 -1.29 9.97
CA GLN A 136 27.62 -2.27 9.66
C GLN A 136 27.11 -3.71 9.64
N THR A 137 26.27 -4.07 10.62
CA THR A 137 25.63 -5.40 10.68
C THR A 137 24.71 -5.61 9.48
N MET A 138 23.89 -4.61 9.14
CA MET A 138 23.01 -4.64 7.97
C MET A 138 23.81 -4.78 6.67
N GLN A 139 24.90 -4.02 6.51
CA GLN A 139 25.80 -4.11 5.36
C GLN A 139 26.40 -5.51 5.19
N ALA A 140 26.93 -6.08 6.27
CA ALA A 140 27.52 -7.41 6.24
C ALA A 140 26.50 -8.49 5.88
N GLU A 141 25.29 -8.38 6.42
CA GLU A 141 24.20 -9.33 6.12
C GLU A 141 23.72 -9.21 4.67
N LEU A 142 23.53 -8.00 4.17
CA LEU A 142 23.14 -7.76 2.77
C LEU A 142 24.21 -8.28 1.80
N ALA A 143 25.49 -8.01 2.06
CA ALA A 143 26.58 -8.53 1.25
C ALA A 143 26.56 -10.07 1.17
N ARG A 144 26.34 -10.76 2.31
CA ARG A 144 26.20 -12.22 2.38
C ARG A 144 25.03 -12.74 1.53
N LEU A 145 23.89 -12.04 1.57
CA LEU A 145 22.72 -12.41 0.77
C LEU A 145 22.98 -12.20 -0.72
N HIS A 146 23.65 -11.10 -1.08
CA HIS A 146 24.02 -10.75 -2.44
C HIS A 146 24.99 -11.73 -3.09
N GLU A 147 25.97 -12.25 -2.34
CA GLU A 147 26.86 -13.33 -2.78
C GLU A 147 26.09 -14.59 -3.16
N SER A 148 24.97 -14.84 -2.48
CA SER A 148 24.07 -15.97 -2.77
C SER A 148 22.96 -15.65 -3.79
N GLY A 149 22.96 -14.45 -4.37
CA GLY A 149 21.99 -14.00 -5.36
C GLY A 149 20.59 -13.72 -4.80
N ARG A 150 20.44 -13.53 -3.48
CA ARG A 150 19.14 -13.32 -2.83
C ARG A 150 18.90 -11.85 -2.54
N PRO A 151 17.81 -11.25 -3.05
CA PRO A 151 17.44 -9.90 -2.69
C PRO A 151 16.87 -9.83 -1.27
N ALA A 152 17.05 -8.68 -0.64
CA ALA A 152 16.53 -8.40 0.69
C ALA A 152 15.50 -7.26 0.68
N LEU A 153 14.41 -7.48 1.43
CA LEU A 153 13.41 -6.47 1.77
C LEU A 153 13.78 -5.91 3.15
N VAL A 154 14.24 -4.67 3.19
CA VAL A 154 14.70 -4.02 4.43
C VAL A 154 13.59 -3.12 4.97
N ARG A 155 13.07 -3.44 6.15
CA ARG A 155 12.05 -2.62 6.81
C ARG A 155 12.65 -1.33 7.35
N ILE A 156 12.06 -0.21 6.94
CA ILE A 156 12.30 1.11 7.53
C ILE A 156 11.06 1.58 8.31
N ARG A 157 11.25 2.48 9.27
CA ARG A 157 10.22 3.06 10.15
C ARG A 157 10.20 4.58 10.14
N ASP A 158 11.24 5.20 9.61
CA ASP A 158 11.43 6.63 9.64
C ASP A 158 12.15 7.08 8.37
N VAL A 159 11.85 8.29 7.91
CA VAL A 159 12.49 8.88 6.73
C VAL A 159 14.01 8.96 6.86
N ARG A 160 14.52 9.15 8.08
CA ARG A 160 15.95 9.22 8.39
C ARG A 160 16.69 7.91 8.12
N GLN A 161 15.98 6.78 8.08
CA GLN A 161 16.57 5.46 7.87
C GLN A 161 16.76 5.13 6.38
N ILE A 162 16.22 5.93 5.47
CA ILE A 162 16.36 5.72 4.02
C ILE A 162 17.83 5.75 3.63
N GLU A 163 18.57 6.79 4.02
CA GLU A 163 19.98 6.95 3.67
C GLU A 163 20.82 5.75 4.15
N SER A 164 20.64 5.35 5.41
CA SER A 164 21.31 4.20 6.01
C SER A 164 20.98 2.89 5.30
N ALA A 165 19.71 2.66 4.93
CA ALA A 165 19.31 1.47 4.18
C ALA A 165 19.92 1.43 2.78
N LEU A 166 19.91 2.57 2.07
CA LEU A 166 20.50 2.67 0.73
C LEU A 166 22.03 2.55 0.76
N ALA A 167 22.69 3.16 1.74
CA ALA A 167 24.14 3.04 1.95
C ALA A 167 24.56 1.61 2.31
N ALA A 168 23.64 0.79 2.79
CA ALA A 168 23.85 -0.64 3.00
C ALA A 168 23.49 -1.51 1.78
N GLU A 169 23.09 -0.89 0.66
CA GLU A 169 22.66 -1.58 -0.55
C GLU A 169 21.37 -2.40 -0.38
N ALA A 170 20.41 -1.88 0.41
CA ALA A 170 19.08 -2.49 0.50
C ALA A 170 18.42 -2.59 -0.90
N ASP A 171 17.95 -3.78 -1.25
CA ASP A 171 17.38 -4.04 -2.57
C ASP A 171 15.94 -3.53 -2.72
N ILE A 172 15.15 -3.64 -1.65
CA ILE A 172 13.76 -3.20 -1.58
C ILE A 172 13.53 -2.54 -0.22
N LEU A 173 12.94 -1.35 -0.19
CA LEU A 173 12.49 -0.71 1.04
C LEU A 173 11.13 -1.24 1.44
N TYR A 174 10.96 -1.74 2.67
CA TYR A 174 9.70 -2.23 3.18
C TYR A 174 9.09 -1.23 4.16
N LEU A 175 7.90 -0.70 3.84
CA LEU A 175 7.15 0.23 4.67
C LEU A 175 6.01 -0.50 5.36
N GLY A 176 6.06 -0.58 6.68
CA GLY A 176 4.95 -1.11 7.48
C GLY A 176 3.67 -0.29 7.31
N GLY A 177 2.52 -0.91 7.59
CA GLY A 177 1.21 -0.28 7.41
C GLY A 177 1.07 1.02 8.20
N GLU A 178 1.73 1.13 9.35
CA GLU A 178 1.77 2.34 10.17
C GLU A 178 2.35 3.57 9.44
N LEU A 179 3.11 3.36 8.36
CA LEU A 179 3.72 4.42 7.56
C LEU A 179 2.87 4.78 6.33
N MET A 180 1.77 4.07 6.07
CA MET A 180 0.91 4.28 4.90
C MET A 180 0.26 5.67 4.86
N ALA A 181 0.14 6.34 6.01
CA ALA A 181 -0.34 7.72 6.09
C ALA A 181 0.79 8.78 6.08
N ASN A 182 2.05 8.37 6.16
CA ASN A 182 3.19 9.30 6.20
C ASN A 182 3.51 9.85 4.80
N ARG A 183 2.96 11.03 4.48
CA ARG A 183 3.15 11.67 3.17
C ARG A 183 4.60 12.08 2.90
N VAL A 184 5.35 12.52 3.91
CA VAL A 184 6.77 12.88 3.74
C VAL A 184 7.57 11.66 3.31
N LEU A 185 7.37 10.52 3.99
CA LEU A 185 8.05 9.28 3.63
C LEU A 185 7.68 8.80 2.22
N GLN A 186 6.39 8.85 1.86
CA GLN A 186 5.93 8.49 0.51
C GLN A 186 6.54 9.39 -0.56
N ASP A 187 6.66 10.68 -0.27
CA ASP A 187 7.27 11.64 -1.17
C ASP A 187 8.76 11.32 -1.39
N GLU A 188 9.50 11.00 -0.32
CA GLU A 188 10.92 10.65 -0.39
C GLU A 188 11.13 9.34 -1.17
N VAL A 189 10.46 8.24 -0.78
CA VAL A 189 10.61 6.96 -1.51
C VAL A 189 10.09 7.03 -2.95
N GLY A 190 9.12 7.92 -3.20
CA GLY A 190 8.58 8.20 -4.52
C GLY A 190 9.56 8.89 -5.47
N ARG A 191 10.63 9.52 -4.95
CA ARG A 191 11.71 10.13 -5.74
C ARG A 191 12.91 9.19 -5.95
N LEU A 192 12.90 8.00 -5.35
CA LEU A 192 13.95 7.01 -5.49
C LEU A 192 13.72 6.10 -6.71
N ASN A 193 14.78 5.45 -7.16
CA ASN A 193 14.71 4.34 -8.13
C ASN A 193 14.80 2.96 -7.44
N THR A 194 14.56 2.92 -6.13
CA THR A 194 14.59 1.69 -5.33
C THR A 194 13.17 1.14 -5.19
N PRO A 195 12.93 -0.16 -5.46
CA PRO A 195 11.63 -0.76 -5.21
C PRO A 195 11.15 -0.57 -3.78
N VAL A 196 9.84 -0.42 -3.61
CA VAL A 196 9.22 -0.20 -2.30
C VAL A 196 8.03 -1.14 -2.11
N VAL A 197 8.00 -1.82 -0.97
CA VAL A 197 6.79 -2.48 -0.47
C VAL A 197 6.03 -1.47 0.37
N LEU A 198 4.80 -1.13 -0.03
CA LEU A 198 3.89 -0.31 0.77
C LEU A 198 2.85 -1.23 1.41
N CYS A 199 2.88 -1.37 2.72
CA CYS A 199 1.89 -2.19 3.42
C CYS A 199 0.57 -1.46 3.66
N LYS A 200 -0.55 -2.20 3.61
CA LYS A 200 -1.85 -1.71 4.09
C LYS A 200 -1.81 -1.52 5.60
N ASP A 201 -2.31 -0.39 6.09
CA ASP A 201 -2.53 -0.21 7.52
C ASP A 201 -3.76 -1.01 8.00
N LYS A 202 -3.68 -1.52 9.23
CA LYS A 202 -4.69 -2.38 9.85
C LYS A 202 -6.08 -1.74 10.04
N HIS A 203 -6.19 -0.41 9.99
CA HIS A 203 -7.46 0.32 10.11
C HIS A 203 -7.97 0.87 8.78
N HIS A 204 -7.22 0.70 7.70
CA HIS A 204 -7.49 1.37 6.45
C HIS A 204 -8.12 0.44 5.41
N ARG A 205 -8.91 1.06 4.52
CA ARG A 205 -9.56 0.38 3.41
C ARG A 205 -8.56 0.23 2.25
N VAL A 206 -8.88 -0.65 1.31
CA VAL A 206 -8.10 -0.83 0.08
C VAL A 206 -7.96 0.50 -0.68
N ASP A 207 -8.99 1.34 -0.72
CA ASP A 207 -8.97 2.62 -1.44
C ASP A 207 -7.89 3.56 -0.89
N ASP A 208 -7.71 3.59 0.44
CA ASP A 208 -6.69 4.42 1.11
C ASP A 208 -5.28 3.94 0.77
N TRP A 209 -5.12 2.61 0.71
CA TRP A 209 -3.88 1.95 0.36
C TRP A 209 -3.47 2.22 -1.08
N LEU A 210 -4.41 2.10 -2.03
CA LEU A 210 -4.17 2.39 -3.44
C LEU A 210 -3.94 3.88 -3.70
N ALA A 211 -4.62 4.76 -2.97
CA ALA A 211 -4.33 6.19 -3.03
C ALA A 211 -2.91 6.52 -2.55
N ALA A 212 -2.40 5.86 -1.51
CA ALA A 212 -1.02 6.01 -1.05
C ALA A 212 -0.01 5.44 -2.06
N ALA A 213 -0.29 4.29 -2.67
CA ALA A 213 0.55 3.73 -3.73
C ALA A 213 0.60 4.63 -4.98
N GLU A 214 -0.53 5.22 -5.38
CA GLU A 214 -0.59 6.20 -6.47
C GLU A 214 0.26 7.43 -6.14
N HIS A 215 0.27 7.88 -4.89
CA HIS A 215 1.08 9.03 -4.48
C HIS A 215 2.58 8.76 -4.73
N ILE A 216 3.10 7.60 -4.28
CA ILE A 216 4.47 7.17 -4.55
C ILE A 216 4.73 7.11 -6.06
N ALA A 217 3.86 6.44 -6.82
CA ALA A 217 4.00 6.28 -8.27
C ALA A 217 4.06 7.63 -9.01
N ARG A 218 3.24 8.60 -8.58
CA ARG A 218 3.17 9.94 -9.18
C ARG A 218 4.39 10.81 -8.88
N ARG A 219 5.20 10.46 -7.88
CA ARG A 219 6.48 11.14 -7.60
C ARG A 219 7.63 10.68 -8.51
N GLY A 220 7.45 9.56 -9.22
CA GLY A 220 8.39 9.02 -10.19
C GLY A 220 8.69 7.53 -10.02
N ASN A 221 8.59 7.02 -8.79
CA ASN A 221 8.91 5.63 -8.49
C ASN A 221 7.73 4.69 -8.78
N ARG A 222 7.78 4.01 -9.93
CA ARG A 222 6.76 3.02 -10.33
C ARG A 222 7.07 1.60 -9.85
N LEU A 223 8.16 1.40 -9.11
CA LEU A 223 8.60 0.10 -8.59
C LEU A 223 7.91 -0.20 -7.25
N VAL A 224 6.57 -0.14 -7.25
CA VAL A 224 5.75 -0.33 -6.05
C VAL A 224 5.24 -1.77 -5.99
N ILE A 225 5.41 -2.39 -4.82
CA ILE A 225 4.82 -3.68 -4.44
C ILE A 225 3.83 -3.41 -3.31
N LEU A 226 2.64 -4.00 -3.37
CA LEU A 226 1.63 -3.90 -2.33
C LEU A 226 1.87 -4.99 -1.27
N GLY A 227 2.08 -4.63 0.00
CA GLY A 227 2.13 -5.57 1.13
C GLY A 227 0.82 -5.70 1.94
N GLU A 228 0.19 -6.87 1.99
CA GLU A 228 -0.80 -7.17 3.03
C GLU A 228 -0.07 -7.64 4.30
N ALA A 229 -0.40 -7.09 5.48
CA ALA A 229 0.26 -7.48 6.73
C ALA A 229 -0.72 -7.51 7.91
N GLY A 230 -1.99 -7.83 7.63
CA GLY A 230 -3.06 -7.92 8.61
C GLY A 230 -4.00 -6.72 8.66
N THR A 231 -5.26 -7.01 8.95
CA THR A 231 -6.29 -6.05 9.33
C THR A 231 -6.80 -6.38 10.74
N LEU A 232 -7.42 -5.41 11.40
CA LEU A 232 -8.04 -5.66 12.70
C LEU A 232 -9.11 -6.76 12.63
N SER A 233 -9.09 -7.65 13.61
CA SER A 233 -10.16 -8.61 13.88
C SER A 233 -11.14 -8.05 14.91
N PHE A 234 -12.35 -8.61 14.94
CA PHE A 234 -13.30 -8.40 16.02
C PHE A 234 -13.05 -9.34 17.22
N GLU A 235 -12.21 -10.37 17.03
CA GLU A 235 -11.83 -11.30 18.08
C GLU A 235 -10.75 -10.68 18.99
N PRO A 236 -11.02 -10.46 20.30
CA PRO A 236 -10.07 -9.78 21.18
C PRO A 236 -8.74 -10.54 21.35
N GLU A 237 -8.79 -11.87 21.30
CA GLU A 237 -7.61 -12.74 21.46
C GLU A 237 -6.72 -12.74 20.21
N HIS A 238 -7.29 -12.43 19.05
CA HIS A 238 -6.65 -12.51 17.73
C HIS A 238 -6.70 -11.16 17.04
N VAL A 239 -5.90 -10.20 17.51
CA VAL A 239 -5.97 -8.78 17.12
C VAL A 239 -5.90 -8.56 15.61
N TYR A 240 -5.17 -9.41 14.88
CA TYR A 240 -4.99 -9.31 13.44
C TYR A 240 -5.46 -10.57 12.71
N ARG A 241 -5.99 -10.36 11.51
CA ARG A 241 -6.29 -11.43 10.55
C ARG A 241 -5.78 -11.05 9.16
N LEU A 242 -5.46 -12.06 8.35
CA LEU A 242 -5.14 -11.88 6.93
C LEU A 242 -6.38 -11.34 6.18
N ASP A 243 -6.22 -10.21 5.50
CA ASP A 243 -7.27 -9.59 4.68
C ASP A 243 -7.24 -10.14 3.24
N VAL A 244 -7.73 -11.37 3.06
CA VAL A 244 -7.78 -12.03 1.74
C VAL A 244 -8.64 -11.25 0.73
N ASP A 245 -9.68 -10.57 1.19
CA ASP A 245 -10.55 -9.76 0.35
C ASP A 245 -9.79 -8.55 -0.21
N ALA A 246 -8.96 -7.91 0.61
CA ALA A 246 -8.08 -6.84 0.16
C ALA A 246 -7.12 -7.31 -0.94
N VAL A 247 -6.47 -8.46 -0.75
CA VAL A 247 -5.56 -9.07 -1.75
C VAL A 247 -6.28 -9.30 -3.08
N VAL A 248 -7.43 -9.98 -3.06
CA VAL A 248 -8.20 -10.27 -4.26
C VAL A 248 -8.67 -8.99 -4.94
N ARG A 249 -9.05 -7.98 -4.16
CA ARG A 249 -9.49 -6.68 -4.68
C ARG A 249 -8.37 -5.92 -5.37
N VAL A 250 -7.19 -5.79 -4.76
CA VAL A 250 -6.07 -5.05 -5.37
C VAL A 250 -5.56 -5.72 -6.65
N HIS A 251 -5.65 -7.04 -6.75
CA HIS A 251 -5.32 -7.75 -7.99
C HIS A 251 -6.26 -7.37 -9.14
N LYS A 252 -7.54 -7.08 -8.87
CA LYS A 252 -8.49 -6.63 -9.89
C LYS A 252 -8.27 -5.18 -10.28
N GLU A 253 -7.95 -4.32 -9.32
CA GLU A 253 -7.89 -2.87 -9.51
C GLU A 253 -6.52 -2.38 -10.01
N THR A 254 -5.44 -3.11 -9.72
CA THR A 254 -4.07 -2.68 -10.05
C THR A 254 -3.28 -3.77 -10.75
N TYR A 255 -2.28 -3.33 -11.53
CA TYR A 255 -1.30 -4.23 -12.14
C TYR A 255 -0.12 -4.56 -11.22
N LEU A 256 -0.04 -3.95 -10.03
CA LEU A 256 1.12 -4.05 -9.14
C LEU A 256 1.27 -5.47 -8.55
N PRO A 257 2.50 -5.92 -8.25
CA PRO A 257 2.72 -7.12 -7.48
C PRO A 257 2.17 -6.98 -6.07
N VAL A 258 1.66 -8.06 -5.51
CA VAL A 258 1.13 -8.12 -4.14
C VAL A 258 1.89 -9.19 -3.36
N ILE A 259 2.37 -8.87 -2.17
CA ILE A 259 2.94 -9.83 -1.23
C ILE A 259 2.20 -9.77 0.10
N THR A 260 2.31 -10.83 0.90
CA THR A 260 1.71 -10.85 2.24
C THR A 260 2.76 -11.16 3.30
N ASN A 261 2.72 -10.46 4.44
CA ASN A 261 3.53 -10.74 5.60
C ASN A 261 2.71 -11.39 6.71
N ILE A 262 2.90 -12.70 6.89
CA ILE A 262 2.15 -13.53 7.86
C ILE A 262 2.92 -13.74 9.17
N THR A 263 4.10 -13.12 9.34
CA THR A 263 4.98 -13.33 10.51
C THR A 263 4.36 -12.91 11.84
N GLN A 264 3.38 -12.01 11.80
CA GLN A 264 2.69 -11.46 12.99
C GLN A 264 1.19 -11.76 13.00
N LEU A 265 0.70 -12.62 12.09
CA LEU A 265 -0.73 -12.92 11.93
C LEU A 265 -1.13 -14.29 12.49
N TRP A 266 -0.16 -15.18 12.73
CA TRP A 266 -0.42 -16.54 13.18
C TRP A 266 -0.67 -16.60 14.68
N HIS A 267 -1.50 -17.56 15.10
CA HIS A 267 -1.81 -17.90 16.47
C HIS A 267 -2.27 -19.37 16.55
N ASN A 268 -2.61 -19.88 17.73
CA ASN A 268 -2.91 -21.31 17.92
C ASN A 268 -4.06 -21.83 17.04
N ASP A 269 -5.09 -21.01 16.79
CA ASP A 269 -6.23 -21.39 15.94
C ASP A 269 -6.01 -21.08 14.45
N MET A 270 -4.95 -20.33 14.13
CA MET A 270 -4.58 -19.96 12.77
C MET A 270 -3.07 -20.16 12.57
N PRO A 271 -2.61 -21.41 12.39
CA PRO A 271 -1.21 -21.73 12.14
C PRO A 271 -0.68 -21.05 10.88
N GLN A 272 0.63 -20.80 10.87
CA GLN A 272 1.29 -20.08 9.79
C GLN A 272 1.19 -20.81 8.43
N GLU A 273 1.15 -22.15 8.43
CA GLU A 273 0.95 -22.96 7.22
C GLU A 273 -0.44 -22.78 6.61
N ILE A 274 -1.47 -22.55 7.43
CA ILE A 274 -2.82 -22.26 6.94
C ILE A 274 -2.84 -20.88 6.31
N LEU A 275 -2.27 -19.87 6.97
CA LEU A 275 -2.15 -18.51 6.42
C LEU A 275 -1.38 -18.49 5.11
N TYR A 276 -0.29 -19.27 5.02
CA TYR A 276 0.48 -19.41 3.78
C TYR A 276 -0.40 -19.93 2.63
N ARG A 277 -1.20 -20.98 2.87
CA ARG A 277 -2.13 -21.54 1.88
C ARG A 277 -3.25 -20.56 1.51
N LEU A 278 -3.78 -19.80 2.49
CA LEU A 278 -4.79 -18.78 2.25
C LEU A 278 -4.25 -17.65 1.37
N ALA A 279 -3.04 -17.16 1.66
CA ALA A 279 -2.36 -16.15 0.86
C ALA A 279 -2.12 -16.65 -0.57
N ALA A 280 -1.63 -17.89 -0.71
CA ALA A 280 -1.45 -18.52 -2.02
C ALA A 280 -2.76 -18.63 -2.80
N ALA A 281 -3.85 -19.05 -2.15
CA ALA A 281 -5.17 -19.14 -2.78
C ALA A 281 -5.74 -17.76 -3.16
N ALA A 282 -5.40 -16.71 -2.42
CA ALA A 282 -5.77 -15.33 -2.73
C ALA A 282 -4.99 -14.75 -3.93
N GLY A 283 -3.94 -15.43 -4.38
CA GLY A 283 -3.19 -15.08 -5.60
C GLY A 283 -1.97 -14.17 -5.38
N VAL A 284 -1.45 -14.08 -4.15
CA VAL A 284 -0.27 -13.25 -3.87
C VAL A 284 0.95 -13.70 -4.68
N ASN A 285 1.82 -12.75 -5.00
CA ASN A 285 3.08 -12.99 -5.70
C ASN A 285 4.23 -13.38 -4.76
N GLY A 286 4.04 -13.25 -3.44
CA GLY A 286 5.01 -13.72 -2.46
C GLY A 286 4.49 -13.70 -1.03
N VAL A 287 5.06 -14.55 -0.19
CA VAL A 287 4.69 -14.66 1.23
C VAL A 287 5.93 -14.49 2.10
N ILE A 288 5.89 -13.52 3.01
CA ILE A 288 6.87 -13.37 4.08
C ILE A 288 6.44 -14.22 5.25
N SER A 289 7.24 -15.24 5.60
CA SER A 289 6.94 -16.17 6.69
C SER A 289 8.16 -16.49 7.54
N SER A 290 7.90 -17.04 8.73
CA SER A 290 8.91 -17.59 9.64
C SER A 290 8.95 -19.13 9.61
N LEU A 291 8.34 -19.73 8.59
CA LEU A 291 8.38 -21.17 8.35
C LEU A 291 9.84 -21.59 8.05
N GLY A 292 10.16 -22.83 8.41
CA GLY A 292 11.49 -23.42 8.24
C GLY A 292 11.42 -24.69 7.42
#